data_AF-A0A183PZ93-F1
#
_entry.id   AF-A0A183PZ93-F1
#
_cell.length_a   1.000
_cell.length_b   1.000
_cell.length_c   1.000
_cell.angle_alpha   90.00
_cell.angle_beta   90.00
_cell.angle_gamma   90.00
#
_symmetry.space_group_name_H-M   'P 1'
#
loop_
_entity.id
_entity.type
_entity.pdbx_description
1 polymer ?
#
loop_
_entity_poly.entity_id
_entity_poly.type
_entity_poly.pdbx_seq_one_letter_code
_entity_poly.pdbx_strand_id
1 'polypeptide(L)' 'MWEVFTCCSENPYQGMNNTQVYQYIVGGGRLHKPAVCPERIYVLMLECWQHVSLKVLLLFHLSN' A
#
# COMPACT_ATOMS: atom_id res chain seq x y z
N MET A 1 -4.92 5.05 -5.20
CA MET A 1 -5.84 5.51 -4.12
C MET A 1 -5.20 6.60 -3.28
N TRP A 2 -3.97 6.42 -2.79
CA TRP A 2 -3.26 7.44 -2.00
C TRP A 2 -3.17 8.82 -2.69
N GLU A 3 -2.79 8.86 -3.98
CA GLU A 3 -2.68 10.11 -4.75
C GLU A 3 -3.98 10.91 -4.83
N VAL A 4 -5.14 10.23 -4.80
CA VAL A 4 -6.45 10.89 -4.79
C VAL A 4 -6.66 11.65 -3.48
N PHE A 5 -6.25 11.06 -2.36
CA PHE A 5 -6.39 11.68 -1.03
C PHE A 5 -5.29 12.72 -0.73
N THR A 6 -4.19 12.71 -1.47
CA THR A 6 -3.23 13.83 -1.49
C THR A 6 -3.55 14.84 -2.57
N CYS A 7 -4.67 14.74 -3.29
CA CYS A 7 -5.03 15.63 -4.40
C CYS A 7 -3.90 15.78 -5.43
N CYS A 8 -3.08 14.74 -5.62
CA CYS A 8 -1.86 14.74 -6.44
C CYS A 8 -0.84 15.83 -6.08
N SER A 9 -0.92 16.45 -4.90
CA SER A 9 0.03 17.49 -4.47
C SER A 9 1.39 16.92 -4.05
N GLU A 10 1.46 15.62 -3.81
CA GLU A 10 2.64 14.93 -3.33
C GLU A 10 2.96 13.74 -4.25
N ASN A 11 4.26 13.49 -4.46
CA ASN A 11 4.71 12.35 -5.26
C ASN A 11 4.95 11.14 -4.34
N PRO A 12 4.47 9.93 -4.70
CA PRO A 12 4.72 8.74 -3.91
C PRO A 12 6.22 8.47 -3.76
N TYR A 13 6.65 8.16 -2.53
CA TYR A 13 8.04 7.87 -2.17
C TYR A 13 9.04 8.94 -2.67
N GLN A 14 8.65 10.22 -2.58
CA GLN A 14 9.48 11.34 -3.03
C GLN A 14 10.91 11.26 -2.47
N GLY A 15 11.89 11.45 -3.35
CA GLY A 15 13.32 11.39 -3.01
C GLY A 15 13.92 9.99 -2.98
N MET A 16 13.14 8.94 -3.25
CA MET A 16 13.64 7.57 -3.39
C MET A 16 13.73 7.17 -4.87
N ASN A 17 14.79 6.43 -5.24
CA ASN A 17 14.88 5.74 -6.52
C ASN A 17 14.19 4.36 -6.47
N ASN A 18 14.01 3.73 -7.63
CA ASN A 18 13.29 2.45 -7.74
C ASN A 18 13.84 1.34 -6.81
N THR A 19 15.16 1.25 -6.65
CA THR A 19 15.79 0.24 -5.78
C THR A 19 15.52 0.53 -4.30
N GLN A 20 15.59 1.81 -3.90
CA GLN A 20 15.27 2.24 -2.55
C GLN A 20 13.79 2.03 -2.22
N VAL A 21 12.90 2.34 -3.16
CA VAL A 21 11.46 2.08 -3.03
C VAL A 21 11.20 0.59 -2.85
N TYR A 22 11.84 -0.26 -3.68
CA TYR A 22 11.70 -1.71 -3.56
C TYR A 22 12.13 -2.20 -2.17
N GLN A 23 13.31 -1.80 -1.69
CA GLN A 23 13.81 -2.17 -0.38
C GLN A 23 12.89 -1.69 0.76
N TYR A 24 12.38 -0.46 0.65
CA TYR A 24 11.43 0.10 1.62
C TYR A 24 10.13 -0.71 1.69
N ILE A 25 9.56 -1.05 0.53
CA ILE A 25 8.31 -1.83 0.44
C ILE A 25 8.50 -3.26 0.98
N VAL A 26 9.59 -3.93 0.59
CA VAL A 26 9.92 -5.27 1.08
C VAL A 26 10.19 -5.28 2.58
N GLY A 27 10.76 -4.20 3.12
CA GLY A 27 10.91 -3.98 4.57
C GLY A 27 9.61 -3.69 5.32
N GLY A 28 8.45 -3.71 4.64
CA GLY A 28 7.14 -3.43 5.23
C GLY A 28 6.75 -1.95 5.25
N GLY A 29 7.61 -1.06 4.74
CA GLY A 29 7.33 0.37 4.64
C GLY A 29 6.19 0.67 3.67
N ARG A 30 5.30 1.59 4.05
CA ARG A 30 4.16 2.04 3.25
C ARG A 30 4.04 3.55 3.30
N LEU A 31 3.32 4.15 2.35
CA LEU A 31 3.05 5.58 2.37
C LEU A 31 2.23 5.95 3.62
N HIS A 32 2.49 7.13 4.17
CA HIS A 32 1.74 7.64 5.32
C HIS A 32 0.27 7.87 4.96
N LYS A 33 -0.58 7.97 6.00
CA LYS A 33 -1.98 8.37 5.80
C LYS A 33 -2.08 9.85 5.44
N PRO A 34 -2.76 10.24 4.34
CA PRO A 34 -3.06 11.64 4.06
C PRO A 34 -4.01 12.25 5.10
N ALA A 35 -3.88 13.54 5.39
CA ALA A 35 -4.65 14.21 6.45
C ALA A 35 -6.17 14.14 6.24
N VAL A 36 -6.62 14.25 4.99
CA VAL A 36 -8.05 14.21 4.62
C VAL A 36 -8.57 12.79 4.40
N CYS A 37 -7.73 11.77 4.51
CA CYS A 37 -8.10 10.38 4.29
C CYS A 37 -8.81 9.80 5.53
N PRO A 38 -10.07 9.31 5.39
CA PRO A 38 -10.73 8.59 6.47
C PRO A 38 -9.96 7.33 6.85
N GLU A 39 -9.94 7.00 8.14
CA GLU A 39 -9.18 5.86 8.68
C GLU A 39 -9.52 4.55 7.96
N ARG A 40 -10.82 4.28 7.76
CA ARG A 40 -11.30 3.08 7.07
C ARG A 40 -10.72 2.93 5.65
N ILE A 41 -10.52 4.05 4.95
CA ILE A 41 -9.98 4.01 3.60
C ILE A 41 -8.47 3.77 3.63
N TYR A 42 -7.76 4.32 4.61
CA TYR A 42 -6.35 4.02 4.80
C TYR A 42 -6.12 2.54 5.16
N VAL A 43 -6.97 1.96 6.02
CA VAL A 43 -6.96 0.52 6.30
C VAL A 43 -7.13 -0.30 5.02
N LEU A 44 -8.08 0.09 4.15
CA LEU A 44 -8.26 -0.55 2.86
C LEU A 44 -7.02 -0.40 1.94
N MET A 45 -6.35 0.76 1.95
CA MET A 45 -5.09 0.94 1.21
C MET A 45 -4.02 -0.03 1.74
N LEU A 46 -3.90 -0.17 3.06
CA LEU A 46 -2.95 -1.10 3.68
C LEU A 46 -3.26 -2.55 3.30
N GLU A 47 -4.53 -2.96 3.31
CA GLU A 47 -4.97 -4.28 2.84
C GLU A 47 -4.59 -4.53 1.38
N CYS A 48 -4.80 -3.53 0.50
CA CYS A 48 -4.40 -3.61 -0.90
C CYS A 48 -2.87 -3.70 -1.08
N TRP A 49 -2.11 -3.13 -0.15
CA TRP A 49 -0.65 -3.15 -0.16
C TRP A 49 -0.04 -4.31 0.64
N GLN A 50 -0.83 -5.27 1.11
CA GLN A 50 -0.28 -6.47 1.75
C GLN A 50 0.51 -7.30 0.74
N HIS A 51 1.74 -7.67 1.10
CA HIS A 51 2.62 -8.53 0.28
C HIS A 51 1.98 -9.89 -0.01
N VAL A 52 1.17 -10.37 0.92
CA VAL A 52 0.39 -11.59 0.78
C VAL A 52 -0.99 -11.16 0.32
N SER A 53 -1.27 -11.31 -0.97
CA SER A 53 -2.65 -11.25 -1.42
C SER A 53 -3.39 -12.41 -0.77
N LEU A 54 -4.26 -12.13 0.22
CA LEU A 54 -5.14 -13.13 0.83
C LEU A 54 -6.04 -13.84 -0.21
N LYS A 55 -6.15 -13.28 -1.43
CA LYS A 55 -6.77 -13.95 -2.58
C LYS A 55 -6.00 -15.19 -3.04
N VAL A 56 -4.67 -15.24 -2.89
CA VAL A 56 -3.87 -16.42 -3.23
C VAL A 56 -4.05 -17.52 -2.17
N LEU A 57 -4.15 -17.16 -0.89
CA LEU A 57 -4.37 -18.15 0.18
C LEU A 57 -5.76 -18.79 0.13
N LEU A 58 -6.79 -18.03 -0.25
CA LEU A 58 -8.14 -18.58 -0.47
C LEU A 58 -8.19 -19.59 -1.62
N LEU A 59 -7.35 -19.45 -2.66
CA LEU A 59 -7.22 -20.47 -3.71
C LEU A 59 -6.56 -21.76 -3.19
N PHE A 60 -5.61 -21.67 -2.25
CA PHE A 60 -5.00 -22.86 -1.64
C PHE A 60 -5.92 -23.57 -0.65
N HIS A 61 -6.76 -22.84 0.09
CA HIS A 61 -7.68 -23.44 1.07
C HIS A 61 -9.02 -23.90 0.49
N LEU A 62 -9.38 -23.49 -0.73
CA LEU A 62 -10.56 -24.01 -1.46
C LEU A 62 -10.21 -25.16 -2.41
N SER A 63 -8.94 -25.60 -2.43
CA SER A 63 -8.45 -26.73 -3.22
C SER A 63 -8.04 -27.94 -2.36
N ASN A 64 -8.45 -27.99 -1.09
CA ASN A 64 -8.27 -29.15 -0.21
C ASN A 64 -9.60 -29.47 0.50
#